data_AF-A0A502CJ36-F1
#
_entry.id   AF-A0A502CJ36-F1
#
_cell.length_a   1.000
_cell.length_b   1.000
_cell.length_c   1.000
_cell.angle_alpha   90.00
_cell.angle_beta   90.00
_cell.angle_gamma   90.00
#
_symmetry.space_group_name_H-M   'P 1'
#
loop_
_entity.id
_entity.type
_entity.pdbx_description
1 polymer ?
#
loop_
_entity_poly.entity_id
_entity_poly.type
_entity_poly.pdbx_seq_one_letter_code
_entity_poly.pdbx_strand_id
1 'polypeptide(L)'
;MVSLSSLRDIVRRVWCLPATGCSSSTFGNRQTSGRIAAAVVACPRPNEIGAVALFQFCRHVRQRSNAKAKFRQEVGGMMGPWIRATLLLGASFFAVSNVEGQLPVDSPELAARGASPVGTQTIILIDPDRADVLEPDGVGGFKHHARKLPIEIWYPAVSAAKDVQQVTYTMPAPFLGNRKRKRVVRLSFPGKAARNAEPAVGHFPLLILSHGYNNRAIGFSDLAENLASKGYVVVAIEHGDVDPVIAGSRRASFTQVWVDRSADQRFVIAEIRRRTASSYKGVFEHIDADKLALAGYSMGGYGAIATAGAGYDPKSSLMAQLPKAMMAGSLEDDDKPVPGLRALILFGPWGGSPATRMWSPAALSKISAPALIIDGDRDDVADYANGVHWLFDRMAQSDRYLLSYREARHNIAMNAAPASVSDDYLYIDKFNEPVWRKDRILAINAHMITAFLDLHLKGISDRAGYLNVPAPIADDGTWLLSEGEVSGDQLAKPTGSSATYWRGFHRRWALGLELAHVSPAKTHGQQTRE
;
A
#
# COMPACT_ATOMS: atom_id res chain seq x y z
N MET A 1 49.59 -34.20 2.13
CA MET A 1 50.04 -34.23 0.73
C MET A 1 49.39 -35.40 0.03
N VAL A 2 48.73 -35.15 -1.12
CA VAL A 2 48.23 -36.10 -2.15
C VAL A 2 46.99 -36.95 -1.73
N SER A 3 45.86 -37.06 -2.45
CA SER A 3 45.31 -36.43 -3.67
C SER A 3 43.83 -36.85 -3.90
N LEU A 4 43.00 -35.88 -4.28
CA LEU A 4 41.83 -35.82 -5.21
C LEU A 4 41.00 -37.07 -5.56
N SER A 5 39.68 -37.05 -5.24
CA SER A 5 38.51 -36.80 -6.16
C SER A 5 38.00 -38.06 -6.89
N SER A 6 36.72 -38.35 -7.18
CA SER A 6 35.42 -37.68 -7.17
C SER A 6 34.32 -38.78 -7.33
N LEU A 7 33.03 -38.48 -7.06
CA LEU A 7 31.80 -38.96 -7.73
C LEU A 7 30.61 -39.25 -6.77
N ARG A 8 29.59 -38.38 -6.88
CA ARG A 8 28.13 -38.65 -6.89
C ARG A 8 27.44 -39.34 -5.69
N ASP A 9 26.62 -38.53 -5.02
CA ASP A 9 25.17 -38.70 -4.83
C ASP A 9 24.54 -39.72 -3.83
N ILE A 10 23.66 -39.13 -3.00
CA ILE A 10 22.29 -39.55 -2.64
C ILE A 10 22.04 -40.38 -1.35
N VAL A 11 21.51 -39.64 -0.36
CA VAL A 11 20.30 -39.87 0.47
C VAL A 11 19.99 -41.29 0.97
N ARG A 12 20.19 -41.51 2.29
CA ARG A 12 19.38 -42.41 3.14
C ARG A 12 19.33 -41.90 4.59
N ARG A 13 18.12 -41.78 5.15
CA ARG A 13 17.67 -41.80 6.58
C ARG A 13 16.37 -40.98 6.64
N VAL A 14 15.21 -41.47 7.08
CA VAL A 14 14.79 -41.98 8.42
C VAL A 14 13.43 -42.70 8.19
N TRP A 15 13.26 -44.02 8.38
CA TRP A 15 12.93 -44.83 9.58
C TRP A 15 11.77 -44.37 10.50
N CYS A 16 10.67 -45.12 10.42
CA CYS A 16 9.50 -45.08 11.29
C CYS A 16 9.76 -45.67 12.70
N LEU A 17 8.96 -45.17 13.65
CA LEU A 17 8.74 -45.66 15.02
C LEU A 17 8.18 -47.10 15.07
N PRO A 18 8.32 -47.77 16.23
CA PRO A 18 7.29 -48.69 16.71
C PRO A 18 6.72 -48.30 18.09
N ALA A 19 5.46 -48.69 18.31
CA ALA A 19 4.76 -48.64 19.58
C ALA A 19 4.67 -50.06 20.18
N THR A 20 4.72 -50.18 21.51
CA THR A 20 4.01 -51.19 22.34
C THR A 20 4.12 -50.84 23.83
N GLY A 21 3.06 -51.13 24.61
CA GLY A 21 3.13 -51.24 26.07
C GLY A 21 1.86 -50.80 26.83
N CYS A 22 0.94 -51.75 27.09
CA CYS A 22 -0.17 -51.61 28.05
C CYS A 22 0.28 -51.78 29.51
N SER A 23 -0.37 -51.09 30.46
CA SER A 23 -0.78 -51.66 31.75
C SER A 23 -1.91 -50.82 32.38
N SER A 24 -2.66 -51.45 33.29
CA SER A 24 -4.04 -51.17 33.71
C SER A 24 -4.18 -50.77 35.19
N SER A 25 -5.43 -50.51 35.61
CA SER A 25 -5.99 -50.35 37.00
C SER A 25 -5.97 -48.91 37.56
N THR A 26 -6.97 -48.36 38.29
CA THR A 26 -8.21 -48.86 38.92
C THR A 26 -9.09 -47.68 39.39
N PHE A 27 -10.41 -47.77 39.17
CA PHE A 27 -11.56 -47.44 40.07
C PHE A 27 -11.77 -46.06 40.76
N GLY A 28 -13.01 -45.54 40.64
CA GLY A 28 -13.60 -44.52 41.54
C GLY A 28 -14.94 -43.90 41.07
N ASN A 29 -16.06 -44.53 41.46
CA ASN A 29 -17.49 -44.09 41.46
C ASN A 29 -17.73 -42.58 41.80
N ARG A 30 -18.84 -41.88 41.46
CA ARG A 30 -20.27 -42.24 41.33
C ARG A 30 -21.08 -41.06 40.69
N GLN A 31 -22.13 -41.43 39.93
CA GLN A 31 -23.45 -40.82 39.64
C GLN A 31 -23.78 -39.40 40.18
N THR A 32 -24.58 -38.53 39.52
CA THR A 32 -25.97 -38.82 39.11
C THR A 32 -26.64 -37.70 38.24
N SER A 33 -27.16 -38.10 37.05
CA SER A 33 -28.41 -37.72 36.32
C SER A 33 -28.86 -36.27 35.99
N GLY A 34 -29.24 -36.05 34.72
CA GLY A 34 -30.17 -34.98 34.30
C GLY A 34 -30.42 -34.72 32.79
N ARG A 35 -30.83 -35.73 32.01
CA ARG A 35 -31.59 -35.74 30.71
C ARG A 35 -31.38 -34.66 29.62
N ILE A 36 -31.03 -35.08 28.38
CA ILE A 36 -31.85 -34.91 27.14
C ILE A 36 -31.59 -36.12 26.20
N ALA A 37 -32.64 -36.57 25.51
CA ALA A 37 -32.78 -37.81 24.75
C ALA A 37 -31.95 -37.94 23.46
N ALA A 38 -31.77 -39.19 23.08
CA ALA A 38 -30.94 -39.69 21.98
C ALA A 38 -31.67 -39.79 20.63
N ALA A 39 -30.90 -39.78 19.54
CA ALA A 39 -31.11 -40.67 18.40
C ALA A 39 -29.73 -41.15 17.90
N VAL A 40 -29.55 -42.47 17.97
CA VAL A 40 -28.34 -43.24 17.64
C VAL A 40 -28.51 -43.81 16.24
N VAL A 41 -27.48 -43.73 15.39
CA VAL A 41 -27.14 -44.82 14.46
C VAL A 41 -25.61 -44.94 14.39
N ALA A 42 -25.11 -46.10 14.83
CA ALA A 42 -23.72 -46.49 14.84
C ALA A 42 -23.28 -47.10 13.51
N CYS A 43 -22.05 -46.83 13.10
CA CYS A 43 -21.37 -47.40 11.94
C CYS A 43 -20.42 -48.53 12.39
N PRO A 44 -20.43 -49.73 11.81
CA PRO A 44 -19.42 -50.75 12.08
C PRO A 44 -18.22 -50.64 11.12
N ARG A 45 -17.04 -51.03 11.64
CA ARG A 45 -15.75 -51.12 10.93
C ARG A 45 -15.70 -52.35 10.01
N PRO A 46 -14.88 -52.35 8.95
CA PRO A 46 -14.61 -53.55 8.14
C PRO A 46 -13.32 -54.27 8.57
N ASN A 47 -13.37 -55.61 8.61
CA ASN A 47 -12.22 -56.50 8.55
C ASN A 47 -12.29 -57.35 7.26
N GLU A 48 -11.18 -57.33 6.54
CA GLU A 48 -10.52 -58.34 5.70
C GLU A 48 -11.29 -59.59 5.20
N ILE A 49 -11.34 -59.73 3.86
CA ILE A 49 -11.12 -61.00 3.15
C ILE A 49 -10.07 -60.73 2.08
N GLY A 50 -9.01 -61.52 2.07
CA GLY A 50 -7.81 -61.32 1.26
C GLY A 50 -7.76 -62.04 -0.08
N ALA A 51 -6.72 -61.64 -0.82
CA ALA A 51 -5.91 -62.38 -1.80
C ALA A 51 -6.57 -62.85 -3.11
N VAL A 52 -6.26 -62.14 -4.21
CA VAL A 52 -5.56 -62.64 -5.41
C VAL A 52 -5.18 -61.43 -6.30
N ALA A 53 -3.97 -61.48 -6.87
CA ALA A 53 -3.46 -60.65 -7.98
C ALA A 53 -2.96 -59.22 -7.68
N LEU A 54 -1.86 -59.13 -6.92
CA LEU A 54 -0.83 -58.10 -7.11
C LEU A 54 0.35 -58.70 -7.88
N PHE A 55 0.24 -58.81 -9.21
CA PHE A 55 1.37 -58.97 -10.12
C PHE A 55 0.97 -58.36 -11.47
N GLN A 56 1.84 -57.50 -12.02
CA GLN A 56 1.75 -56.84 -13.33
C GLN A 56 0.99 -55.51 -13.41
N PHE A 57 1.55 -54.43 -12.83
CA PHE A 57 1.29 -53.07 -13.36
C PHE A 57 2.50 -52.14 -13.21
N CYS A 58 3.68 -52.61 -13.63
CA CYS A 58 4.91 -51.81 -13.71
C CYS A 58 5.74 -52.09 -14.98
N ARG A 59 5.07 -52.37 -16.10
CA ARG A 59 5.78 -52.63 -17.37
C ARG A 59 4.95 -52.22 -18.59
N HIS A 60 4.68 -50.92 -18.76
CA HIS A 60 4.30 -50.34 -20.07
C HIS A 60 4.45 -48.80 -20.14
N VAL A 61 5.54 -48.25 -19.61
CA VAL A 61 6.02 -46.90 -19.95
C VAL A 61 7.47 -47.00 -20.42
N ARG A 62 7.64 -47.57 -21.62
CA ARG A 62 8.81 -47.40 -22.50
C ARG A 62 8.52 -48.11 -23.80
N GLN A 63 8.17 -47.33 -24.82
CA GLN A 63 8.30 -47.57 -26.27
C GLN A 63 7.06 -47.02 -26.98
N ARG A 64 7.19 -45.81 -27.54
CA ARG A 64 6.68 -45.42 -28.87
C ARG A 64 7.05 -43.97 -29.15
N SER A 65 8.37 -43.76 -29.27
CA SER A 65 8.94 -42.76 -30.15
C SER A 65 9.23 -43.47 -31.49
N ASN A 66 8.58 -43.02 -32.57
CA ASN A 66 9.01 -43.03 -33.98
C ASN A 66 7.87 -43.38 -34.97
N ALA A 67 7.93 -42.66 -36.09
CA ALA A 67 7.12 -42.73 -37.31
C ALA A 67 5.76 -42.02 -37.22
N LYS A 68 5.53 -40.78 -37.71
CA LYS A 68 5.96 -40.14 -38.98
C LYS A 68 5.87 -41.09 -40.18
N ALA A 69 5.00 -40.73 -41.13
CA ALA A 69 4.80 -41.33 -42.46
C ALA A 69 3.91 -42.59 -42.53
N LYS A 70 2.59 -42.36 -42.67
CA LYS A 70 1.72 -42.98 -43.70
C LYS A 70 0.25 -42.66 -43.39
N PHE A 71 -0.26 -41.58 -43.96
CA PHE A 71 -1.60 -41.55 -44.54
C PHE A 71 -1.67 -40.39 -45.56
N ARG A 72 -0.84 -40.52 -46.60
CA ARG A 72 -1.15 -39.97 -47.93
C ARG A 72 -1.80 -41.12 -48.68
N GLN A 73 -3.10 -41.04 -48.95
CA GLN A 73 -3.79 -41.51 -50.16
C GLN A 73 -5.30 -41.50 -49.91
N GLU A 74 -6.04 -40.99 -50.91
CA GLU A 74 -7.50 -40.87 -51.04
C GLU A 74 -8.05 -39.46 -50.82
N VAL A 75 -7.79 -38.58 -51.78
CA VAL A 75 -8.79 -38.01 -52.72
C VAL A 75 -7.97 -37.14 -53.67
N GLY A 76 -7.69 -37.66 -54.86
CA GLY A 76 -7.13 -36.89 -55.97
C GLY A 76 -7.99 -37.15 -57.20
N GLY A 77 -8.50 -36.10 -57.83
CA GLY A 77 -9.18 -36.24 -59.11
C GLY A 77 -10.05 -35.06 -59.55
N MET A 78 -9.39 -34.11 -60.23
CA MET A 78 -9.91 -33.34 -61.38
C MET A 78 -10.71 -32.03 -61.19
N MET A 79 -9.97 -30.94 -61.47
CA MET A 79 -10.23 -29.87 -62.45
C MET A 79 -11.33 -28.83 -62.20
N GLY A 80 -10.90 -27.56 -62.14
CA GLY A 80 -11.68 -26.40 -62.59
C GLY A 80 -11.49 -25.12 -61.75
N PRO A 81 -10.95 -24.01 -62.31
CA PRO A 81 -10.74 -22.75 -61.59
C PRO A 81 -12.04 -21.93 -61.50
N TRP A 82 -12.00 -20.81 -60.77
CA TRP A 82 -13.08 -19.83 -60.51
C TRP A 82 -13.86 -20.02 -59.20
N ILE A 83 -13.49 -19.25 -58.17
CA ILE A 83 -14.33 -18.23 -57.50
C ILE A 83 -13.43 -17.43 -56.54
N ARG A 84 -13.30 -16.13 -56.82
CA ARG A 84 -12.89 -15.13 -55.84
C ARG A 84 -14.06 -14.94 -54.86
N ALA A 85 -13.84 -15.13 -53.56
CA ALA A 85 -14.54 -14.38 -52.51
C ALA A 85 -14.03 -14.79 -51.12
N THR A 86 -13.35 -13.84 -50.48
CA THR A 86 -13.60 -13.39 -49.09
C THR A 86 -13.79 -14.45 -48.01
N LEU A 87 -12.77 -14.59 -47.14
CA LEU A 87 -12.93 -14.85 -45.70
C LEU A 87 -11.62 -14.50 -44.96
N LEU A 88 -11.30 -13.21 -44.92
CA LEU A 88 -10.50 -12.63 -43.84
C LEU A 88 -11.42 -12.54 -42.62
N LEU A 89 -11.57 -13.64 -41.91
CA LEU A 89 -12.29 -13.66 -40.64
C LEU A 89 -11.31 -13.17 -39.56
N GLY A 90 -11.55 -11.92 -39.16
CA GLY A 90 -10.70 -11.14 -38.28
C GLY A 90 -10.52 -11.81 -36.91
N ALA A 91 -9.27 -11.98 -36.54
CA ALA A 91 -8.87 -11.97 -35.14
C ALA A 91 -8.39 -10.56 -34.82
N SER A 92 -9.32 -9.61 -34.72
CA SER A 92 -9.07 -8.37 -33.99
C SER A 92 -9.08 -8.72 -32.51
N PHE A 93 -7.96 -9.27 -32.02
CA PHE A 93 -7.66 -9.18 -30.60
C PHE A 93 -7.43 -7.70 -30.31
N PHE A 94 -8.48 -6.98 -29.95
CA PHE A 94 -8.31 -5.84 -29.06
C PHE A 94 -7.90 -6.43 -27.72
N ALA A 95 -6.62 -6.77 -27.57
CA ALA A 95 -6.02 -6.72 -26.27
C ALA A 95 -6.13 -5.24 -25.85
N VAL A 96 -7.11 -4.91 -25.01
CA VAL A 96 -7.02 -3.69 -24.22
C VAL A 96 -5.88 -3.96 -23.24
N SER A 97 -4.65 -3.82 -23.73
CA SER A 97 -3.50 -3.65 -22.87
C SER A 97 -3.75 -2.32 -22.16
N ASN A 98 -4.28 -2.38 -20.94
CA ASN A 98 -4.08 -1.31 -19.98
C ASN A 98 -2.56 -1.16 -19.89
N VAL A 99 -2.00 -0.18 -20.60
CA VAL A 99 -0.59 0.12 -20.52
C VAL A 99 -0.37 0.61 -19.10
N GLU A 100 0.34 -0.20 -18.32
CA GLU A 100 0.72 0.10 -16.94
C GLU A 100 1.29 1.53 -16.89
N GLY A 101 0.67 2.41 -16.11
CA GLY A 101 1.06 3.83 -15.99
C GLY A 101 0.32 4.83 -16.90
N GLN A 102 -0.64 4.43 -17.74
CA GLN A 102 -1.60 5.37 -18.34
C GLN A 102 -2.82 5.55 -17.43
N LEU A 103 -3.27 6.80 -17.27
CA LEU A 103 -4.48 7.10 -16.51
C LEU A 103 -5.69 6.51 -17.27
N PRO A 104 -6.62 5.85 -16.58
CA PRO A 104 -7.85 5.37 -17.20
C PRO A 104 -8.66 6.50 -17.83
N VAL A 105 -9.39 6.25 -18.92
CA VAL A 105 -10.21 7.27 -19.59
C VAL A 105 -11.35 7.79 -18.70
N ASP A 106 -11.75 7.00 -17.70
CA ASP A 106 -12.71 7.32 -16.65
C ASP A 106 -12.10 8.10 -15.47
N SER A 107 -10.85 8.56 -15.60
CA SER A 107 -10.15 9.29 -14.54
C SER A 107 -10.81 10.63 -14.22
N PRO A 108 -10.94 11.00 -12.94
CA PRO A 108 -11.40 12.34 -12.56
C PRO A 108 -10.44 13.44 -13.05
N GLU A 109 -10.95 14.66 -13.21
CA GLU A 109 -10.28 15.82 -13.84
C GLU A 109 -8.84 16.03 -13.35
N LEU A 110 -8.67 16.20 -12.03
CA LEU A 110 -7.36 16.45 -11.41
C LEU A 110 -6.46 15.20 -11.31
N ALA A 111 -6.90 14.03 -11.76
CA ALA A 111 -6.02 12.86 -11.83
C ALA A 111 -4.95 13.02 -12.91
N ALA A 112 -5.23 13.80 -13.97
CA ALA A 112 -4.32 14.10 -15.07
C ALA A 112 -2.93 14.54 -14.55
N ARG A 113 -1.87 14.11 -15.23
CA ARG A 113 -0.50 14.60 -14.95
C ARG A 113 -0.41 16.10 -15.30
N GLY A 114 0.47 16.81 -14.59
CA GLY A 114 0.78 18.19 -14.91
C GLY A 114 1.71 18.32 -16.11
N ALA A 115 2.03 19.57 -16.47
CA ALA A 115 2.81 19.88 -17.67
C ALA A 115 4.32 19.61 -17.51
N SER A 116 4.83 19.45 -16.29
CA SER A 116 6.26 19.32 -16.05
C SER A 116 6.76 17.90 -16.35
N PRO A 117 7.86 17.76 -17.11
CA PRO A 117 8.70 16.57 -17.10
C PRO A 117 9.13 16.24 -15.67
N VAL A 118 9.37 14.96 -15.39
CA VAL A 118 9.71 14.48 -14.04
C VAL A 118 11.10 13.88 -14.04
N GLY A 119 11.94 14.34 -13.12
CA GLY A 119 13.20 13.73 -12.74
C GLY A 119 13.03 12.85 -11.51
N THR A 120 13.88 11.83 -11.38
CA THR A 120 13.94 11.00 -10.16
C THR A 120 15.37 10.70 -9.76
N GLN A 121 15.66 10.70 -8.45
CA GLN A 121 16.94 10.28 -7.92
C GLN A 121 16.81 9.60 -6.56
N THR A 122 17.72 8.68 -6.26
CA THR A 122 17.86 8.03 -4.96
C THR A 122 19.07 8.62 -4.26
N ILE A 123 18.91 8.99 -2.99
CA ILE A 123 20.05 9.27 -2.11
C ILE A 123 19.90 8.47 -0.82
N ILE A 124 21.00 8.34 -0.07
CA ILE A 124 20.99 7.68 1.24
C ILE A 124 21.30 8.74 2.29
N LEU A 125 20.38 8.92 3.22
CA LEU A 125 20.59 9.71 4.43
C LEU A 125 21.09 8.77 5.54
N ILE A 126 21.93 9.28 6.44
CA ILE A 126 22.52 8.49 7.52
C ILE A 126 22.21 9.21 8.82
N ASP A 127 21.35 8.62 9.64
CA ASP A 127 21.19 9.00 11.04
C ASP A 127 22.32 8.32 11.84
N PRO A 128 23.31 9.08 12.33
CA PRO A 128 24.56 8.49 12.80
C PRO A 128 24.43 7.69 14.10
N ASP A 129 23.39 7.94 14.89
CA ASP A 129 23.30 7.44 16.27
C ASP A 129 21.86 7.07 16.64
N ARG A 130 21.37 5.94 16.09
CA ARG A 130 20.04 5.42 16.40
C ARG A 130 20.11 4.18 17.28
N ALA A 131 19.34 4.17 18.35
CA ALA A 131 19.14 2.98 19.17
C ALA A 131 18.41 1.87 18.38
N ASP A 132 18.90 0.64 18.48
CA ASP A 132 18.33 -0.52 17.81
C ASP A 132 17.51 -1.39 18.78
N VAL A 133 16.19 -1.38 18.62
CA VAL A 133 15.28 -2.16 19.49
C VAL A 133 15.48 -3.67 19.37
N LEU A 134 16.13 -4.14 18.30
CA LEU A 134 16.42 -5.55 18.08
C LEU A 134 17.73 -6.00 18.74
N GLU A 135 18.56 -5.06 19.22
CA GLU A 135 19.88 -5.33 19.77
C GLU A 135 20.04 -4.73 21.19
N PRO A 136 19.47 -5.37 22.23
CA PRO A 136 19.72 -4.97 23.62
C PRO A 136 21.22 -5.02 23.98
N ASP A 137 21.68 -4.10 24.84
CA ASP A 137 23.09 -4.03 25.25
C ASP A 137 23.45 -4.94 26.43
N GLY A 138 22.45 -5.57 27.07
CA GLY A 138 22.61 -6.46 28.22
C GLY A 138 22.69 -5.77 29.58
N VAL A 139 22.65 -4.43 29.64
CA VAL A 139 22.65 -3.63 30.89
C VAL A 139 21.43 -2.72 31.02
N GLY A 140 20.41 -2.95 30.19
CA GLY A 140 19.12 -2.25 30.24
C GLY A 140 18.95 -1.15 29.19
N GLY A 141 19.92 -0.99 28.30
CA GLY A 141 19.85 -0.15 27.11
C GLY A 141 19.84 -0.96 25.81
N PHE A 142 20.17 -0.28 24.72
CA PHE A 142 20.20 -0.83 23.38
C PHE A 142 21.49 -0.41 22.70
N LYS A 143 21.98 -1.23 21.78
CA LYS A 143 23.11 -0.84 20.93
C LYS A 143 22.65 0.26 19.98
N HIS A 144 23.56 1.18 19.71
CA HIS A 144 23.35 2.23 18.73
C HIS A 144 24.09 1.92 17.44
N HIS A 145 23.54 2.34 16.31
CA HIS A 145 24.18 2.23 15.02
C HIS A 145 23.80 3.39 14.09
N ALA A 146 24.60 3.56 13.04
CA ALA A 146 24.27 4.46 11.95
C ALA A 146 23.13 3.88 11.11
N ARG A 147 21.93 4.43 11.25
CA ARG A 147 20.74 4.01 10.52
C ARG A 147 20.72 4.65 9.13
N LYS A 148 20.75 3.81 8.10
CA LYS A 148 20.71 4.23 6.69
C LYS A 148 19.28 4.32 6.21
N LEU A 149 18.90 5.48 5.69
CA LEU A 149 17.56 5.76 5.16
C LEU A 149 17.69 6.15 3.69
N PRO A 150 17.61 5.19 2.75
CA PRO A 150 17.43 5.52 1.36
C PRO A 150 16.14 6.30 1.16
N ILE A 151 16.20 7.35 0.36
CA ILE A 151 15.03 8.09 -0.08
C ILE A 151 15.01 8.14 -1.61
N GLU A 152 13.83 7.96 -2.18
CA GLU A 152 13.59 8.23 -3.60
C GLU A 152 12.92 9.60 -3.72
N ILE A 153 13.45 10.46 -4.58
CA ILE A 153 13.02 11.84 -4.77
C ILE A 153 12.53 11.98 -6.20
N TRP A 154 11.26 12.36 -6.38
CA TRP A 154 10.68 12.78 -7.65
C TRP A 154 10.51 14.30 -7.64
N TYR A 155 10.83 14.94 -8.75
CA TYR A 155 10.82 16.40 -8.84
C TYR A 155 10.52 16.89 -10.25
N PRO A 156 10.00 18.11 -10.41
CA PRO A 156 9.87 18.74 -11.71
C PRO A 156 11.26 18.89 -12.34
N ALA A 157 11.42 18.48 -13.58
CA ALA A 157 12.69 18.52 -14.30
C ALA A 157 12.61 19.43 -15.53
N VAL A 158 13.77 19.94 -15.95
CA VAL A 158 13.93 20.49 -17.30
C VAL A 158 13.69 19.35 -18.29
N SER A 159 13.01 19.63 -19.41
CA SER A 159 12.61 18.64 -20.43
C SER A 159 13.59 17.48 -20.53
N ALA A 160 13.09 16.27 -20.27
CA ALA A 160 13.82 15.06 -20.62
C ALA A 160 14.17 15.20 -22.11
N ALA A 161 15.47 15.18 -22.44
CA ALA A 161 15.87 15.10 -23.84
C ALA A 161 15.14 13.92 -24.49
N LYS A 162 14.83 14.00 -25.78
CA LYS A 162 14.05 12.96 -26.49
C LYS A 162 14.63 11.53 -26.32
N ASP A 163 15.88 11.43 -25.91
CA ASP A 163 16.63 10.18 -25.73
C ASP A 163 16.78 9.74 -24.25
N VAL A 164 16.14 10.41 -23.29
CA VAL A 164 16.25 9.99 -21.88
C VAL A 164 15.39 8.76 -21.65
N GLN A 165 16.04 7.64 -21.34
CA GLN A 165 15.35 6.41 -20.94
C GLN A 165 14.47 6.65 -19.71
N GLN A 166 13.20 6.27 -19.87
CA GLN A 166 12.27 6.15 -18.76
C GLN A 166 12.80 5.16 -17.72
N VAL A 167 12.70 5.54 -16.45
CA VAL A 167 13.18 4.71 -15.35
C VAL A 167 12.30 3.45 -15.19
N THR A 168 12.93 2.35 -14.79
CA THR A 168 12.24 1.19 -14.24
C THR A 168 12.57 1.10 -12.76
N TYR A 169 11.58 1.30 -11.90
CA TYR A 169 11.75 1.16 -10.46
C TYR A 169 11.82 -0.31 -10.09
N THR A 170 12.74 -0.69 -9.21
CA THR A 170 12.83 -2.07 -8.74
C THR A 170 12.89 -2.14 -7.23
N MET A 171 12.15 -3.08 -6.64
CA MET A 171 12.19 -3.35 -5.20
C MET A 171 12.30 -4.85 -4.94
N PRO A 172 12.89 -5.26 -3.79
CA PRO A 172 12.68 -6.62 -3.33
C PRO A 172 11.19 -6.81 -3.01
N ALA A 173 10.65 -7.91 -3.48
CA ALA A 173 9.25 -8.24 -3.29
C ALA A 173 8.94 -8.41 -1.80
N PRO A 174 7.76 -7.95 -1.34
CA PRO A 174 7.38 -8.06 0.06
C PRO A 174 7.34 -9.52 0.51
N PHE A 175 7.61 -9.73 1.79
CA PHE A 175 7.39 -11.01 2.44
C PHE A 175 5.89 -11.31 2.54
N LEU A 176 5.48 -12.53 2.19
CA LEU A 176 4.07 -12.95 2.13
C LEU A 176 3.90 -14.32 2.79
N GLY A 177 3.50 -14.30 4.06
CA GLY A 177 3.35 -15.50 4.90
C GLY A 177 4.65 -16.29 5.02
N ASN A 178 4.59 -17.54 5.50
CA ASN A 178 5.79 -18.35 5.76
C ASN A 178 6.47 -18.94 4.50
N ARG A 179 6.28 -18.31 3.32
CA ARG A 179 6.90 -18.77 2.07
C ARG A 179 8.43 -18.63 2.16
N LYS A 180 9.12 -19.74 2.44
CA LYS A 180 10.60 -19.81 2.34
C LYS A 180 11.01 -19.60 0.89
N ARG A 181 11.58 -18.44 0.56
CA ARG A 181 12.14 -18.18 -0.77
C ARG A 181 13.63 -18.49 -0.78
N LYS A 182 14.06 -19.32 -1.74
CA LYS A 182 15.49 -19.58 -1.97
C LYS A 182 16.23 -18.37 -2.57
N ARG A 183 15.50 -17.42 -3.17
CA ARG A 183 16.03 -16.19 -3.80
C ARG A 183 15.10 -15.00 -3.55
N VAL A 184 15.67 -13.81 -3.39
CA VAL A 184 14.91 -12.55 -3.35
C VAL A 184 14.29 -12.32 -4.73
N VAL A 185 12.95 -12.35 -4.79
CA VAL A 185 12.20 -11.92 -5.98
C VAL A 185 12.26 -10.41 -6.02
N ARG A 186 12.56 -9.81 -7.18
CA ARG A 186 12.46 -8.37 -7.37
C ARG A 186 11.26 -8.06 -8.23
N LEU A 187 10.49 -7.06 -7.83
CA LEU A 187 9.38 -6.51 -8.58
C LEU A 187 9.89 -5.30 -9.36
N SER A 188 9.41 -5.12 -10.58
CA SER A 188 9.75 -4.02 -11.46
C SER A 188 8.50 -3.24 -11.83
N PHE A 189 8.57 -1.92 -11.76
CA PHE A 189 7.48 -1.01 -12.09
C PHE A 189 7.97 -0.02 -13.15
N PRO A 190 7.28 0.10 -14.30
CA PRO A 190 7.63 1.09 -15.30
C PRO A 190 7.33 2.49 -14.76
N GLY A 191 8.28 3.41 -14.85
CA GLY A 191 8.11 4.82 -14.56
C GLY A 191 8.11 5.66 -15.83
N LYS A 192 7.67 6.91 -15.74
CA LYS A 192 7.83 7.90 -16.83
C LYS A 192 8.91 8.93 -16.50
N ALA A 193 9.40 8.96 -15.26
CA ALA A 193 10.46 9.86 -14.86
C ALA A 193 11.79 9.51 -15.52
N ALA A 194 12.63 10.53 -15.63
CA ALA A 194 14.00 10.44 -16.10
C ALA A 194 14.96 10.36 -14.90
N ARG A 195 15.84 9.34 -14.89
CA ARG A 195 16.82 9.18 -13.82
C ARG A 195 17.84 10.32 -13.83
N ASN A 196 18.05 10.95 -12.67
CA ASN A 196 19.01 12.05 -12.45
C ASN A 196 18.86 13.21 -13.46
N ALA A 197 17.65 13.48 -13.95
CA ALA A 197 17.42 14.63 -14.81
C ALA A 197 17.68 15.94 -14.06
N GLU A 198 18.06 16.99 -14.79
CA GLU A 198 18.28 18.31 -14.21
C GLU A 198 16.97 18.85 -13.61
N PRO A 199 16.94 19.23 -12.31
CA PRO A 199 15.75 19.83 -11.71
C PRO A 199 15.33 21.11 -12.44
N ALA A 200 14.02 21.33 -12.55
CA ALA A 200 13.51 22.61 -13.01
C ALA A 200 13.77 23.70 -11.97
N VAL A 201 14.01 24.93 -12.43
CA VAL A 201 14.17 26.08 -11.54
C VAL A 201 12.82 26.45 -10.93
N GLY A 202 12.77 26.54 -9.59
CA GLY A 202 11.60 26.97 -8.84
C GLY A 202 11.78 26.75 -7.33
N HIS A 203 10.72 27.01 -6.57
CA HIS A 203 10.58 26.62 -5.16
C HIS A 203 9.29 25.83 -5.01
N PHE A 204 9.41 24.51 -5.02
CA PHE A 204 8.29 23.59 -5.07
C PHE A 204 7.92 23.11 -3.66
N PRO A 205 6.62 23.05 -3.31
CA PRO A 205 6.20 22.46 -2.05
C PRO A 205 6.65 20.99 -1.91
N LEU A 206 6.94 20.59 -0.67
CA LEU A 206 7.49 19.28 -0.34
C LEU A 206 6.39 18.32 0.11
N LEU A 207 6.37 17.11 -0.46
CA LEU A 207 5.58 15.99 0.05
C LEU A 207 6.51 14.87 0.52
N ILE A 208 6.39 14.46 1.77
CA ILE A 208 7.04 13.25 2.29
C ILE A 208 6.06 12.08 2.25
N LEU A 209 6.47 10.94 1.70
CA LEU A 209 5.71 9.70 1.65
C LEU A 209 6.35 8.63 2.54
N SER A 210 5.55 8.06 3.43
CA SER A 210 5.95 6.96 4.31
C SER A 210 5.09 5.73 4.03
N HIS A 211 5.74 4.64 3.60
CA HIS A 211 5.04 3.39 3.25
C HIS A 211 4.49 2.66 4.48
N GLY A 212 3.69 1.62 4.27
CA GLY A 212 3.20 0.72 5.33
C GLY A 212 4.25 -0.30 5.79
N TYR A 213 3.88 -1.20 6.70
CA TYR A 213 4.78 -2.27 7.15
C TYR A 213 5.13 -3.23 5.99
N ASN A 214 6.42 -3.59 5.87
CA ASN A 214 6.89 -4.56 4.87
C ASN A 214 6.49 -4.15 3.43
N ASN A 215 6.48 -2.83 3.19
CA ASN A 215 6.34 -2.20 1.89
C ASN A 215 7.64 -1.44 1.56
N ARG A 216 7.65 -0.67 0.47
CA ARG A 216 8.85 -0.03 -0.08
C ARG A 216 8.54 1.38 -0.55
N ALA A 217 9.55 2.25 -0.53
CA ALA A 217 9.42 3.66 -0.91
C ALA A 217 8.83 3.84 -2.33
N ILE A 218 9.35 3.08 -3.30
CA ILE A 218 8.92 3.15 -4.70
C ILE A 218 7.50 2.62 -4.94
N GLY A 219 6.83 2.04 -3.92
CA GLY A 219 5.44 1.63 -4.02
C GLY A 219 4.47 2.78 -4.25
N PHE A 220 4.91 4.04 -4.16
CA PHE A 220 4.10 5.23 -4.49
C PHE A 220 4.52 5.93 -5.78
N SER A 221 5.35 5.30 -6.63
CA SER A 221 5.92 6.00 -7.79
C SER A 221 4.87 6.63 -8.70
N ASP A 222 3.68 6.03 -8.86
CA ASP A 222 2.63 6.59 -9.72
C ASP A 222 2.10 7.92 -9.18
N LEU A 223 1.78 7.96 -7.88
CA LEU A 223 1.34 9.18 -7.20
C LEU A 223 2.47 10.22 -7.14
N ALA A 224 3.69 9.77 -6.84
CA ALA A 224 4.85 10.64 -6.70
C ALA A 224 5.21 11.32 -8.02
N GLU A 225 5.27 10.58 -9.13
CA GLU A 225 5.48 11.17 -10.45
C GLU A 225 4.32 12.06 -10.88
N ASN A 226 3.07 11.69 -10.56
CA ASN A 226 1.91 12.49 -10.87
C ASN A 226 1.98 13.87 -10.18
N LEU A 227 2.27 13.90 -8.88
CA LEU A 227 2.42 15.15 -8.13
C LEU A 227 3.68 15.91 -8.55
N ALA A 228 4.80 15.22 -8.84
CA ALA A 228 6.00 15.88 -9.35
C ALA A 228 5.75 16.59 -10.68
N SER A 229 4.99 15.98 -11.60
CA SER A 229 4.60 16.64 -12.85
C SER A 229 3.72 17.90 -12.66
N LYS A 230 3.14 18.07 -11.47
CA LYS A 230 2.32 19.20 -11.05
C LYS A 230 3.08 20.23 -10.21
N GLY A 231 4.41 20.15 -10.13
CA GLY A 231 5.22 21.14 -9.40
C GLY A 231 5.36 20.87 -7.90
N TYR A 232 5.43 19.59 -7.50
CA TYR A 232 5.79 19.19 -6.13
C TYR A 232 7.15 18.49 -6.13
N VAL A 233 7.95 18.66 -5.08
CA VAL A 233 9.04 17.71 -4.80
C VAL A 233 8.48 16.64 -3.87
N VAL A 234 8.56 15.38 -4.30
CA VAL A 234 8.04 14.24 -3.54
C VAL A 234 9.19 13.36 -3.10
N VAL A 235 9.27 13.07 -1.80
CA VAL A 235 10.32 12.23 -1.21
C VAL A 235 9.66 11.03 -0.53
N ALA A 236 9.93 9.82 -1.01
CA ALA A 236 9.50 8.60 -0.33
C ALA A 236 10.64 7.99 0.48
N ILE A 237 10.36 7.64 1.73
CA ILE A 237 11.33 7.08 2.67
C ILE A 237 11.33 5.55 2.57
N GLU A 238 12.49 4.94 2.40
CA GLU A 238 12.68 3.49 2.62
C GLU A 238 13.09 3.27 4.08
N HIS A 239 12.17 2.75 4.89
CA HIS A 239 12.38 2.58 6.33
C HIS A 239 13.25 1.37 6.71
N GLY A 240 13.60 0.51 5.75
CA GLY A 240 14.47 -0.63 6.02
C GLY A 240 13.85 -1.64 7.00
N ASP A 241 12.53 -1.82 6.96
CA ASP A 241 11.80 -2.77 7.81
C ASP A 241 12.46 -4.15 7.78
N VAL A 242 12.92 -4.62 8.94
CA VAL A 242 13.65 -5.90 9.05
C VAL A 242 12.70 -7.06 8.74
N ASP A 243 13.15 -7.99 7.90
CA ASP A 243 12.37 -9.19 7.54
C ASP A 243 12.03 -10.00 8.81
N PRO A 244 10.77 -10.47 8.98
CA PRO A 244 10.35 -11.27 10.12
C PRO A 244 11.21 -12.51 10.41
N VAL A 245 11.79 -13.13 9.38
CA VAL A 245 12.69 -14.29 9.51
C VAL A 245 14.03 -13.86 10.09
N ILE A 246 14.55 -12.72 9.65
CA ILE A 246 15.82 -12.16 10.15
C ILE A 246 15.64 -11.63 11.58
N ALA A 247 14.54 -10.94 11.85
CA ALA A 247 14.17 -10.45 13.18
C ALA A 247 13.81 -11.57 14.17
N GLY A 248 13.80 -12.84 13.74
CA GLY A 248 13.40 -13.99 14.56
C GLY A 248 11.89 -14.14 14.79
N SER A 249 11.10 -13.07 14.63
CA SER A 249 9.64 -13.13 14.63
C SER A 249 9.00 -11.93 13.92
N ARG A 250 7.74 -12.09 13.51
CA ARG A 250 6.91 -10.96 13.04
C ARG A 250 6.72 -9.89 14.11
N ARG A 251 6.61 -10.29 15.39
CA ARG A 251 6.44 -9.34 16.50
C ARG A 251 7.68 -8.45 16.67
N ALA A 252 8.87 -9.02 16.61
CA ALA A 252 10.13 -8.26 16.69
C ALA A 252 10.27 -7.30 15.51
N SER A 253 10.09 -7.79 14.28
CA SER A 253 10.07 -6.96 13.06
C SER A 253 9.06 -5.80 13.17
N PHE A 254 7.85 -6.06 13.68
CA PHE A 254 6.83 -5.03 13.83
C PHE A 254 7.15 -4.04 14.97
N THR A 255 7.84 -4.48 16.02
CA THR A 255 8.30 -3.61 17.12
C THR A 255 9.33 -2.59 16.65
N GLN A 256 10.26 -2.99 15.78
CA GLN A 256 11.20 -2.08 15.11
C GLN A 256 10.47 -0.96 14.37
N VAL A 257 9.38 -1.30 13.68
CA VAL A 257 8.55 -0.30 12.99
C VAL A 257 7.85 0.66 13.96
N TRP A 258 7.39 0.21 15.12
CA TRP A 258 6.74 1.09 16.10
C TRP A 258 7.66 2.20 16.59
N VAL A 259 8.92 1.85 16.83
CA VAL A 259 9.96 2.74 17.33
C VAL A 259 10.44 3.68 16.22
N ASP A 260 10.83 3.11 15.07
CA ASP A 260 11.58 3.87 14.08
C ASP A 260 10.73 4.78 13.20
N ARG A 261 9.45 4.46 12.97
CA ARG A 261 8.70 5.07 11.86
C ARG A 261 8.59 6.59 11.96
N SER A 262 8.23 7.13 13.13
CA SER A 262 8.15 8.59 13.33
C SER A 262 9.54 9.21 13.38
N ALA A 263 10.49 8.56 14.07
CA ALA A 263 11.86 9.06 14.19
C ALA A 263 12.58 9.14 12.82
N ASP A 264 12.32 8.21 11.91
CA ASP A 264 12.80 8.26 10.52
C ASP A 264 12.19 9.41 9.74
N GLN A 265 10.86 9.61 9.84
CA GLN A 265 10.19 10.72 9.18
C GLN A 265 10.74 12.06 9.66
N ARG A 266 10.87 12.23 10.99
CA ARG A 266 11.44 13.42 11.62
C ARG A 266 12.87 13.67 11.16
N PHE A 267 13.72 12.64 11.16
CA PHE A 267 15.11 12.75 10.71
C PHE A 267 15.21 13.16 9.24
N VAL A 268 14.48 12.50 8.34
CA VAL A 268 14.49 12.82 6.91
C VAL A 268 14.01 14.26 6.66
N ILE A 269 12.94 14.69 7.33
CA ILE A 269 12.42 16.06 7.21
C ILE A 269 13.45 17.08 7.71
N ALA A 270 14.07 16.84 8.86
CA ALA A 270 15.11 17.71 9.40
C ALA A 270 16.32 17.81 8.46
N GLU A 271 16.76 16.70 7.88
CA GLU A 271 17.90 16.65 6.97
C GLU A 271 17.59 17.35 5.63
N ILE A 272 16.39 17.20 5.08
CA ILE A 272 15.96 17.96 3.89
C ILE A 272 15.98 19.46 4.19
N ARG A 273 15.38 19.89 5.32
CA ARG A 273 15.38 21.30 5.74
C ARG A 273 16.81 21.84 5.89
N ARG A 274 17.70 21.07 6.53
CA ARG A 274 19.12 21.43 6.69
C ARG A 274 19.80 21.63 5.33
N ARG A 275 19.57 20.72 4.38
CA ARG A 275 20.17 20.81 3.03
C ARG A 275 19.66 22.02 2.26
N THR A 276 18.34 22.24 2.26
CA THR A 276 17.73 23.43 1.63
C THR A 276 18.26 24.73 2.24
N ALA A 277 18.51 24.78 3.55
CA ALA A 277 19.09 25.95 4.20
C ALA A 277 20.59 26.18 3.92
N SER A 278 21.34 25.14 3.54
CA SER A 278 22.82 25.19 3.45
C SER A 278 23.36 25.32 2.02
N SER A 279 22.61 25.92 1.09
CA SER A 279 22.99 26.08 -0.33
C SER A 279 23.42 24.77 -1.02
N TYR A 280 22.85 23.62 -0.63
CA TYR A 280 23.10 22.34 -1.30
C TYR A 280 22.61 22.39 -2.75
N LYS A 281 23.46 21.99 -3.70
CA LYS A 281 23.16 21.97 -5.14
C LYS A 281 22.09 20.94 -5.54
N GLY A 282 21.47 21.18 -6.70
CA GLY A 282 20.54 20.25 -7.33
C GLY A 282 19.12 20.37 -6.76
N VAL A 283 18.43 19.23 -6.58
CA VAL A 283 17.00 19.24 -6.20
C VAL A 283 16.72 19.99 -4.90
N PHE A 284 17.67 19.99 -3.94
CA PHE A 284 17.50 20.65 -2.64
C PHE A 284 17.43 22.17 -2.72
N GLU A 285 17.98 22.80 -3.77
CA GLU A 285 17.87 24.26 -4.03
C GLU A 285 16.43 24.66 -4.37
N HIS A 286 15.63 23.70 -4.85
CA HIS A 286 14.31 23.94 -5.41
C HIS A 286 13.16 23.49 -4.51
N ILE A 287 13.45 23.17 -3.25
CA ILE A 287 12.44 22.74 -2.27
C ILE A 287 12.00 23.94 -1.42
N ASP A 288 10.69 24.15 -1.30
CA ASP A 288 10.07 25.01 -0.28
C ASP A 288 9.68 24.14 0.92
N ALA A 289 10.60 24.01 1.88
CA ALA A 289 10.40 23.11 3.02
C ALA A 289 9.42 23.66 4.07
N ASP A 290 8.97 24.92 3.94
CA ASP A 290 7.95 25.53 4.81
C ASP A 290 6.52 25.30 4.28
N LYS A 291 6.39 24.69 3.09
CA LYS A 291 5.15 24.15 2.53
C LYS A 291 5.25 22.62 2.46
N LEU A 292 5.36 22.00 3.62
CA LEU A 292 5.50 20.56 3.77
C LEU A 292 4.13 19.89 3.94
N ALA A 293 3.88 18.84 3.17
CA ALA A 293 2.87 17.85 3.45
C ALA A 293 3.52 16.52 3.87
N LEU A 294 2.88 15.81 4.79
CA LEU A 294 3.29 14.48 5.19
C LEU A 294 2.17 13.48 4.85
N ALA A 295 2.53 12.42 4.13
CA ALA A 295 1.62 11.37 3.72
C ALA A 295 2.11 10.01 4.24
N GLY A 296 1.21 9.23 4.82
CA GLY A 296 1.53 7.93 5.38
C GLY A 296 0.46 6.88 5.10
N TYR A 297 0.89 5.68 4.70
CA TYR A 297 0.00 4.52 4.53
C TYR A 297 0.18 3.52 5.66
N SER A 298 -0.92 3.09 6.29
CA SER A 298 -0.89 2.05 7.33
C SER A 298 0.07 2.44 8.46
N MET A 299 1.14 1.66 8.68
CA MET A 299 2.21 2.02 9.62
C MET A 299 2.91 3.35 9.30
N GLY A 300 3.02 3.75 8.04
CA GLY A 300 3.51 5.08 7.69
C GLY A 300 2.58 6.19 8.17
N GLY A 301 1.26 5.92 8.19
CA GLY A 301 0.24 6.80 8.78
C GLY A 301 0.35 6.86 10.29
N TYR A 302 0.60 5.72 10.95
CA TYR A 302 0.93 5.65 12.37
C TYR A 302 2.11 6.58 12.72
N GLY A 303 3.22 6.48 11.98
CA GLY A 303 4.35 7.37 12.17
C GLY A 303 3.99 8.83 11.88
N ALA A 304 3.19 9.08 10.85
CA ALA A 304 2.83 10.42 10.41
C ALA A 304 2.00 11.18 11.43
N ILE A 305 1.08 10.51 12.13
CA ILE A 305 0.30 11.09 13.23
C ILE A 305 1.22 11.57 14.36
N ALA A 306 2.19 10.74 14.76
CA ALA A 306 3.18 11.14 15.77
C ALA A 306 4.10 12.26 15.29
N THR A 307 4.54 12.21 14.04
CA THR A 307 5.36 13.27 13.41
C THR A 307 4.59 14.59 13.27
N ALA A 308 3.27 14.54 13.16
CA ALA A 308 2.36 15.70 13.13
C ALA A 308 2.07 16.28 14.52
N GLY A 309 2.66 15.75 15.59
CA GLY A 309 2.56 16.30 16.93
C GLY A 309 1.51 15.65 17.83
N ALA A 310 1.05 14.44 17.51
CA ALA A 310 0.31 13.58 18.44
C ALA A 310 1.19 12.42 18.91
N GLY A 311 1.93 12.62 20.00
CA GLY A 311 2.79 11.59 20.58
C GLY A 311 2.01 10.39 21.11
N TYR A 312 2.64 9.23 21.09
CA TYR A 312 2.02 7.99 21.55
C TYR A 312 1.73 8.04 23.06
N ASP A 313 0.62 7.43 23.46
CA ASP A 313 0.25 7.29 24.87
C ASP A 313 1.14 6.21 25.52
N PRO A 314 1.98 6.57 26.50
CA PRO A 314 2.83 5.59 27.20
C PRO A 314 2.01 4.55 28.00
N LYS A 315 0.70 4.78 28.21
CA LYS A 315 -0.22 3.85 28.86
C LYS A 315 -0.94 2.92 27.88
N SER A 316 -0.79 3.12 26.57
CA SER A 316 -1.28 2.16 25.56
C SER A 316 -0.73 0.77 25.86
N SER A 317 -1.56 -0.26 25.66
CA SER A 317 -1.19 -1.66 25.94
C SER A 317 0.08 -2.09 25.22
N LEU A 318 0.37 -1.51 24.05
CA LEU A 318 1.54 -1.83 23.25
C LEU A 318 2.73 -0.92 23.59
N MET A 319 2.50 0.37 23.82
CA MET A 319 3.58 1.31 24.18
C MET A 319 4.13 1.06 25.58
N ALA A 320 3.29 0.63 26.51
CA ALA A 320 3.71 0.27 27.87
C ALA A 320 4.70 -0.91 27.92
N GLN A 321 4.82 -1.68 26.83
CA GLN A 321 5.79 -2.77 26.70
C GLN A 321 7.16 -2.30 26.21
N LEU A 322 7.28 -1.06 25.72
CA LEU A 322 8.51 -0.52 25.17
C LEU A 322 9.23 0.36 26.21
N PRO A 323 10.57 0.29 26.30
CA PRO A 323 11.32 1.22 27.12
C PRO A 323 11.12 2.65 26.63
N LYS A 324 10.77 3.57 27.55
CA LYS A 324 10.49 4.98 27.21
C LYS A 324 11.61 5.65 26.42
N ALA A 325 12.87 5.33 26.74
CA ALA A 325 14.04 5.87 26.06
C ALA A 325 14.03 5.60 24.54
N MET A 326 13.44 4.47 24.10
CA MET A 326 13.32 4.15 22.67
C MET A 326 12.30 5.03 21.95
N MET A 327 11.37 5.62 22.69
CA MET A 327 10.28 6.43 22.14
C MET A 327 10.50 7.94 22.36
N ALA A 328 11.73 8.36 22.71
CA ALA A 328 12.07 9.76 22.87
C ALA A 328 11.69 10.57 21.61
N GLY A 329 11.12 11.76 21.81
CA GLY A 329 10.58 12.62 20.75
C GLY A 329 9.29 12.13 20.08
N SER A 330 8.74 10.99 20.52
CA SER A 330 7.53 10.38 19.94
C SER A 330 6.43 10.06 20.96
N LEU A 331 6.64 10.32 22.26
CA LEU A 331 5.63 10.19 23.31
C LEU A 331 4.88 11.51 23.53
N GLU A 332 3.68 11.44 24.12
CA GLU A 332 2.78 12.59 24.35
C GLU A 332 3.40 13.75 25.18
N ASP A 333 4.43 13.49 25.97
CA ASP A 333 5.13 14.51 26.77
C ASP A 333 6.28 15.20 26.03
N ASP A 334 6.64 14.73 24.84
CA ASP A 334 7.81 15.16 24.05
C ASP A 334 7.45 15.39 22.56
N ASP A 335 6.16 15.46 22.25
CA ASP A 335 5.66 15.58 20.90
C ASP A 335 5.62 17.04 20.41
N LYS A 336 6.17 17.26 19.22
CA LYS A 336 5.99 18.51 18.48
C LYS A 336 5.75 18.22 17.02
N PRO A 337 4.85 18.94 16.34
CA PRO A 337 4.76 18.85 14.88
C PRO A 337 6.10 19.23 14.27
N VAL A 338 6.48 18.54 13.21
CA VAL A 338 7.66 18.93 12.42
C VAL A 338 7.47 20.33 11.81
N PRO A 339 8.53 21.16 11.75
CA PRO A 339 8.42 22.50 11.20
C PRO A 339 7.96 22.52 9.74
N GLY A 340 7.08 23.47 9.41
CA GLY A 340 6.58 23.66 8.04
C GLY A 340 5.44 22.74 7.63
N LEU A 341 4.98 21.83 8.50
CA LEU A 341 3.84 20.95 8.19
C LEU A 341 2.55 21.77 7.99
N ARG A 342 2.00 21.71 6.77
CA ARG A 342 0.76 22.41 6.37
C ARG A 342 -0.38 21.48 5.99
N ALA A 343 -0.11 20.18 5.78
CA ALA A 343 -1.12 19.21 5.41
C ALA A 343 -0.70 17.79 5.78
N LEU A 344 -1.66 16.97 6.17
CA LEU A 344 -1.48 15.56 6.53
C LEU A 344 -2.36 14.68 5.62
N ILE A 345 -1.80 13.62 5.05
CA ILE A 345 -2.57 12.64 4.25
C ILE A 345 -2.37 11.26 4.86
N LEU A 346 -3.46 10.58 5.22
CA LEU A 346 -3.41 9.31 5.93
C LEU A 346 -4.20 8.26 5.16
N PHE A 347 -3.52 7.26 4.62
CA PHE A 347 -4.18 6.12 3.98
C PHE A 347 -4.33 4.98 5.00
N GLY A 348 -5.56 4.62 5.38
CA GLY A 348 -5.86 3.58 6.37
C GLY A 348 -4.89 3.58 7.56
N PRO A 349 -4.74 4.70 8.32
CA PRO A 349 -3.71 4.80 9.35
C PRO A 349 -3.90 3.75 10.45
N TRP A 350 -2.85 2.97 10.72
CA TRP A 350 -2.91 1.93 11.75
C TRP A 350 -2.70 2.50 13.17
N GLY A 351 -3.10 1.75 14.19
CA GLY A 351 -2.85 2.06 15.61
C GLY A 351 -4.05 2.72 16.31
N GLY A 352 -5.10 3.00 15.54
CA GLY A 352 -6.37 3.49 16.07
C GLY A 352 -7.14 2.39 16.80
N SER A 353 -7.17 1.14 16.33
CA SER A 353 -8.13 0.12 16.78
C SER A 353 -8.21 -0.09 18.31
N PRO A 354 -9.36 -0.55 18.86
CA PRO A 354 -9.54 -0.74 20.30
C PRO A 354 -8.47 -1.59 20.99
N ALA A 355 -7.92 -2.58 20.29
CA ALA A 355 -6.87 -3.46 20.81
C ALA A 355 -5.51 -2.75 21.00
N THR A 356 -5.31 -1.62 20.33
CA THR A 356 -4.01 -0.94 20.24
C THR A 356 -4.05 0.45 20.88
N ARG A 357 -4.97 1.32 20.42
CA ARG A 357 -5.17 2.71 20.90
C ARG A 357 -3.83 3.37 21.23
N MET A 358 -3.00 3.58 20.22
CA MET A 358 -1.63 4.08 20.40
C MET A 358 -1.55 5.52 20.91
N TRP A 359 -2.67 6.23 20.92
CA TRP A 359 -2.77 7.62 21.35
C TRP A 359 -3.87 7.81 22.37
N SER A 360 -3.73 8.84 23.20
CA SER A 360 -4.82 9.38 23.97
C SER A 360 -5.67 10.31 23.08
N PRO A 361 -6.96 10.54 23.41
CA PRO A 361 -7.74 11.59 22.73
C PRO A 361 -7.11 12.98 22.84
N ALA A 362 -6.42 13.26 23.95
CA ALA A 362 -5.75 14.54 24.17
C ALA A 362 -4.59 14.73 23.17
N ALA A 363 -3.73 13.73 23.00
CA ALA A 363 -2.66 13.75 22.01
C ALA A 363 -3.18 14.02 20.59
N LEU A 364 -4.21 13.27 20.15
CA LEU A 364 -4.78 13.43 18.81
C LEU A 364 -5.39 14.81 18.57
N SER A 365 -5.96 15.42 19.62
CA SER A 365 -6.54 16.76 19.53
C SER A 365 -5.50 17.85 19.28
N LYS A 366 -4.20 17.59 19.49
CA LYS A 366 -3.12 18.56 19.22
C LYS A 366 -2.85 18.74 17.71
N ILE A 367 -3.30 17.83 16.85
CA ILE A 367 -3.08 17.93 15.41
C ILE A 367 -3.93 19.08 14.85
N SER A 368 -3.26 20.15 14.42
CA SER A 368 -3.90 21.34 13.84
C SER A 368 -3.76 21.44 12.32
N ALA A 369 -2.81 20.71 11.71
CA ALA A 369 -2.67 20.68 10.26
C ALA A 369 -3.94 20.07 9.64
N PRO A 370 -4.48 20.64 8.53
CA PRO A 370 -5.54 20.01 7.78
C PRO A 370 -5.19 18.56 7.41
N ALA A 371 -6.18 17.67 7.49
CA ALA A 371 -5.97 16.23 7.26
C ALA A 371 -6.93 15.66 6.21
N LEU A 372 -6.37 14.92 5.25
CA LEU A 372 -7.14 14.07 4.34
C LEU A 372 -6.87 12.60 4.69
N ILE A 373 -7.87 11.95 5.29
CA ILE A 373 -7.83 10.52 5.56
C ILE A 373 -8.55 9.79 4.42
N ILE A 374 -7.96 8.71 3.94
CA ILE A 374 -8.45 7.92 2.81
C ILE A 374 -8.47 6.46 3.26
N ASP A 375 -9.62 5.80 3.16
CA ASP A 375 -9.73 4.40 3.59
C ASP A 375 -10.82 3.62 2.85
N GLY A 376 -10.79 2.29 2.97
CA GLY A 376 -11.89 1.41 2.57
C GLY A 376 -12.81 1.11 3.75
N ASP A 377 -14.14 1.14 3.56
CA ASP A 377 -15.09 0.92 4.65
C ASP A 377 -15.12 -0.53 5.19
N ARG A 378 -14.45 -1.46 4.50
CA ARG A 378 -14.18 -2.85 4.91
C ARG A 378 -12.73 -3.08 5.31
N ASP A 379 -11.96 -2.04 5.63
CA ASP A 379 -10.60 -2.20 6.14
C ASP A 379 -10.60 -2.98 7.47
N ASP A 380 -10.20 -4.25 7.38
CA ASP A 380 -10.04 -5.20 8.48
C ASP A 380 -8.60 -5.28 9.01
N VAL A 381 -7.70 -4.45 8.48
CA VAL A 381 -6.30 -4.32 8.92
C VAL A 381 -6.13 -3.14 9.88
N ALA A 382 -6.59 -1.96 9.48
CA ALA A 382 -6.56 -0.76 10.33
C ALA A 382 -7.83 -0.60 11.20
N ASP A 383 -8.87 -1.42 10.95
CA ASP A 383 -10.20 -1.34 11.55
C ASP A 383 -10.85 -0.01 11.21
N TYR A 384 -11.52 0.05 10.05
CA TYR A 384 -12.19 1.26 9.58
C TYR A 384 -13.13 1.85 10.65
N ALA A 385 -14.07 1.02 11.14
CA ALA A 385 -15.17 1.46 11.98
C ALA A 385 -14.72 1.92 13.38
N ASN A 386 -13.76 1.22 14.01
CA ASN A 386 -13.40 1.51 15.40
C ASN A 386 -11.97 2.06 15.55
N GLY A 387 -11.14 1.95 14.51
CA GLY A 387 -9.77 2.46 14.46
C GLY A 387 -9.69 3.77 13.70
N VAL A 388 -9.90 3.75 12.39
CA VAL A 388 -9.71 4.92 11.51
C VAL A 388 -10.75 6.01 11.78
N HIS A 389 -12.03 5.66 11.92
CA HIS A 389 -13.08 6.60 12.35
C HIS A 389 -12.80 7.20 13.71
N TRP A 390 -12.30 6.42 14.67
CA TRP A 390 -11.96 6.94 15.99
C TRP A 390 -10.80 7.95 15.94
N LEU A 391 -9.80 7.72 15.08
CA LEU A 391 -8.72 8.67 14.82
C LEU A 391 -9.29 9.95 14.18
N PHE A 392 -10.12 9.81 13.15
CA PHE A 392 -10.81 10.92 12.49
C PHE A 392 -11.58 11.78 13.49
N ASP A 393 -12.40 11.18 14.35
CA ASP A 393 -13.21 11.90 15.34
C ASP A 393 -12.38 12.71 16.34
N ARG A 394 -11.17 12.25 16.66
CA ARG A 394 -10.33 12.80 17.74
C ARG A 394 -9.27 13.80 17.29
N MET A 395 -9.06 13.95 15.99
CA MET A 395 -8.29 15.06 15.42
C MET A 395 -9.10 16.37 15.45
N ALA A 396 -9.64 16.73 16.61
CA ALA A 396 -10.68 17.74 16.75
C ALA A 396 -10.24 19.16 16.37
N GLN A 397 -8.93 19.46 16.40
CA GLN A 397 -8.39 20.77 15.99
C GLN A 397 -7.95 20.81 14.53
N SER A 398 -8.08 19.70 13.78
CA SER A 398 -7.78 19.61 12.36
C SER A 398 -9.03 19.85 11.52
N ASP A 399 -8.88 20.63 10.44
CA ASP A 399 -9.85 20.66 9.35
C ASP A 399 -9.67 19.38 8.54
N ARG A 400 -10.62 18.45 8.65
CA ARG A 400 -10.36 17.05 8.31
C ARG A 400 -11.43 16.44 7.43
N TYR A 401 -10.96 15.67 6.47
CA TYR A 401 -11.76 14.97 5.49
C TYR A 401 -11.52 13.47 5.62
N LEU A 402 -12.56 12.66 5.46
CA LEU A 402 -12.48 11.21 5.37
C LEU A 402 -13.11 10.76 4.05
N LEU A 403 -12.27 10.44 3.07
CA LEU A 403 -12.65 9.82 1.82
C LEU A 403 -12.75 8.31 2.01
N SER A 404 -13.94 7.75 1.86
CA SER A 404 -14.19 6.33 2.01
C SER A 404 -14.55 5.68 0.69
N TYR A 405 -13.92 4.55 0.38
CA TYR A 405 -14.29 3.67 -0.71
C TYR A 405 -15.21 2.57 -0.17
N ARG A 406 -16.47 2.56 -0.62
CA ARG A 406 -17.45 1.56 -0.21
C ARG A 406 -17.07 0.18 -0.72
N GLU A 407 -17.21 -0.82 0.14
CA GLU A 407 -16.83 -2.22 -0.06
C GLU A 407 -15.33 -2.46 -0.30
N ALA A 408 -14.48 -1.44 -0.12
CA ALA A 408 -13.03 -1.58 -0.25
C ALA A 408 -12.36 -1.95 1.08
N ARG A 409 -11.22 -2.61 0.99
CA ARG A 409 -10.34 -3.01 2.08
C ARG A 409 -9.15 -2.04 2.21
N HIS A 410 -8.14 -2.44 2.97
CA HIS A 410 -6.92 -1.67 3.21
C HIS A 410 -6.11 -1.30 1.95
N ASN A 411 -6.28 -2.05 0.85
CA ASN A 411 -5.44 -1.98 -0.35
C ASN A 411 -5.77 -0.77 -1.27
N ILE A 412 -6.09 0.40 -0.69
CA ILE A 412 -6.51 1.61 -1.40
C ILE A 412 -5.38 2.60 -1.72
N ALA A 413 -4.13 2.25 -1.41
CA ALA A 413 -2.94 3.07 -1.67
C ALA A 413 -1.89 2.26 -2.44
N MET A 414 -0.72 2.83 -2.71
CA MET A 414 0.38 2.19 -3.47
C MET A 414 0.03 1.70 -4.88
N ASN A 415 1.04 1.51 -5.72
CA ASN A 415 0.92 1.04 -7.10
C ASN A 415 0.21 -0.31 -7.18
N ALA A 416 -0.34 -0.61 -8.36
CA ALA A 416 -0.91 -1.92 -8.65
C ALA A 416 0.15 -3.03 -8.65
N ALA A 417 -0.29 -4.29 -8.57
CA ALA A 417 0.60 -5.42 -8.76
C ALA A 417 1.26 -5.32 -10.16
N PRO A 418 2.59 -5.40 -10.27
CA PRO A 418 3.23 -5.34 -11.57
C PRO A 418 2.95 -6.62 -12.35
N ALA A 419 2.91 -6.52 -13.68
CA ALA A 419 2.58 -7.65 -14.57
C ALA A 419 3.38 -8.94 -14.24
N SER A 420 4.63 -8.79 -13.80
CA SER A 420 5.55 -9.88 -13.39
C SER A 420 5.05 -10.80 -12.26
N VAL A 421 4.04 -10.39 -11.50
CA VAL A 421 3.44 -11.20 -10.41
C VAL A 421 1.91 -11.25 -10.51
N SER A 422 1.36 -10.96 -11.69
CA SER A 422 -0.08 -10.90 -11.92
C SER A 422 -0.80 -12.25 -11.79
N ASP A 423 -0.04 -13.36 -11.84
CA ASP A 423 -0.52 -14.73 -11.69
C ASP A 423 -0.33 -15.32 -10.28
N ASP A 424 0.34 -14.60 -9.36
CA ASP A 424 0.51 -15.04 -7.97
C ASP A 424 -0.50 -14.34 -7.07
N TYR A 425 -1.51 -15.12 -6.67
CA TYR A 425 -2.63 -14.67 -5.85
C TYR A 425 -2.21 -13.89 -4.60
N LEU A 426 -1.11 -14.26 -3.91
CA LEU A 426 -0.73 -13.54 -2.69
C LEU A 426 -0.21 -12.13 -2.98
N TYR A 427 0.37 -11.90 -4.16
CA TYR A 427 0.75 -10.54 -4.56
C TYR A 427 -0.47 -9.77 -5.04
N ILE A 428 -1.36 -10.40 -5.81
CA ILE A 428 -2.63 -9.76 -6.19
C ILE A 428 -3.42 -9.31 -4.95
N ASP A 429 -3.60 -10.18 -3.96
CA ASP A 429 -4.28 -9.90 -2.70
C ASP A 429 -3.59 -8.78 -1.88
N LYS A 430 -2.26 -8.68 -1.95
CA LYS A 430 -1.52 -7.60 -1.28
C LYS A 430 -1.61 -6.25 -2.00
N PHE A 431 -1.64 -6.21 -3.32
CA PHE A 431 -1.55 -4.96 -4.08
C PHE A 431 -2.90 -4.45 -4.56
N ASN A 432 -3.79 -5.33 -4.98
CA ASN A 432 -5.05 -4.98 -5.62
C ASN A 432 -6.20 -5.03 -4.61
N GLU A 433 -7.34 -4.47 -5.03
CA GLU A 433 -8.56 -4.39 -4.25
C GLU A 433 -9.60 -5.35 -4.89
N PRO A 434 -10.28 -6.23 -4.14
CA PRO A 434 -11.25 -7.18 -4.69
C PRO A 434 -12.46 -6.55 -5.39
N VAL A 435 -12.93 -5.39 -4.94
CA VAL A 435 -14.12 -4.72 -5.50
C VAL A 435 -13.69 -3.63 -6.49
N TRP A 436 -12.64 -2.90 -6.15
CA TRP A 436 -12.21 -1.73 -6.91
C TRP A 436 -11.06 -2.04 -7.86
N ARG A 437 -11.21 -1.58 -9.11
CA ARG A 437 -10.07 -1.52 -10.03
C ARG A 437 -8.98 -0.61 -9.46
N LYS A 438 -7.76 -1.13 -9.42
CA LYS A 438 -6.64 -0.44 -8.77
C LYS A 438 -6.24 0.86 -9.47
N ASP A 439 -6.27 0.88 -10.78
CA ASP A 439 -6.01 2.08 -11.60
C ASP A 439 -7.02 3.20 -11.31
N ARG A 440 -8.30 2.87 -11.10
CA ARG A 440 -9.35 3.81 -10.70
C ARG A 440 -9.10 4.37 -9.30
N ILE A 441 -8.75 3.53 -8.32
CA ILE A 441 -8.35 4.01 -6.98
C ILE A 441 -7.19 5.01 -7.08
N LEU A 442 -6.15 4.68 -7.85
CA LEU A 442 -4.99 5.55 -8.00
C LEU A 442 -5.33 6.88 -8.67
N ALA A 443 -6.21 6.88 -9.68
CA ALA A 443 -6.70 8.11 -10.31
C ALA A 443 -7.53 8.97 -9.35
N ILE A 444 -8.42 8.37 -8.57
CA ILE A 444 -9.24 9.08 -7.56
C ILE A 444 -8.36 9.66 -6.46
N ASN A 445 -7.40 8.88 -5.95
CA ASN A 445 -6.42 9.38 -4.98
C ASN A 445 -5.63 10.55 -5.55
N ALA A 446 -5.11 10.45 -6.78
CA ALA A 446 -4.39 11.54 -7.42
C ALA A 446 -5.27 12.80 -7.54
N HIS A 447 -6.54 12.66 -7.89
CA HIS A 447 -7.50 13.77 -7.98
C HIS A 447 -7.72 14.45 -6.63
N MET A 448 -8.13 13.70 -5.61
CA MET A 448 -8.48 14.24 -4.29
C MET A 448 -7.25 14.82 -3.57
N ILE A 449 -6.10 14.15 -3.68
CA ILE A 449 -4.83 14.63 -3.12
C ILE A 449 -4.34 15.88 -3.83
N THR A 450 -4.51 15.98 -5.16
CA THR A 450 -4.15 17.20 -5.89
C THR A 450 -5.01 18.38 -5.43
N ALA A 451 -6.33 18.20 -5.29
CA ALA A 451 -7.20 19.23 -4.75
C ALA A 451 -6.74 19.69 -3.36
N PHE A 452 -6.52 18.73 -2.46
CA PHE A 452 -6.11 18.99 -1.09
C PHE A 452 -4.75 19.70 -0.99
N LEU A 453 -3.73 19.21 -1.68
CA LEU A 453 -2.40 19.80 -1.63
C LEU A 453 -2.36 21.17 -2.34
N ASP A 454 -3.01 21.32 -3.49
CA ASP A 454 -3.03 22.61 -4.19
C ASP A 454 -3.75 23.69 -3.35
N LEU A 455 -4.78 23.32 -2.59
CA LEU A 455 -5.46 24.22 -1.66
C LEU A 455 -4.52 24.65 -0.52
N HIS A 456 -3.91 23.69 0.19
CA HIS A 456 -3.21 23.98 1.44
C HIS A 456 -1.73 24.36 1.29
N LEU A 457 -1.05 23.88 0.25
CA LEU A 457 0.37 24.16 0.00
C LEU A 457 0.55 25.27 -1.03
N LYS A 458 -0.26 25.29 -2.10
CA LYS A 458 -0.14 26.31 -3.17
C LYS A 458 -1.11 27.48 -3.03
N GLY A 459 -2.14 27.38 -2.18
CA GLY A 459 -3.13 28.44 -1.99
C GLY A 459 -4.09 28.62 -3.17
N ILE A 460 -4.30 27.59 -3.99
CA ILE A 460 -5.20 27.65 -5.14
C ILE A 460 -6.64 27.47 -4.66
N SER A 461 -7.32 28.58 -4.34
CA SER A 461 -8.62 28.59 -3.66
C SER A 461 -9.75 27.84 -4.37
N ASP A 462 -9.75 27.81 -5.72
CA ASP A 462 -10.72 27.05 -6.52
C ASP A 462 -10.75 25.55 -6.17
N ARG A 463 -9.65 25.01 -5.62
CA ARG A 463 -9.53 23.60 -5.26
C ARG A 463 -10.46 23.19 -4.11
N ALA A 464 -10.89 24.14 -3.29
CA ALA A 464 -11.93 23.89 -2.29
C ALA A 464 -13.22 23.34 -2.91
N GLY A 465 -13.55 23.70 -4.16
CA GLY A 465 -14.74 23.19 -4.85
C GLY A 465 -14.70 21.70 -5.21
N TYR A 466 -13.56 21.02 -5.06
CA TYR A 466 -13.44 19.56 -5.20
C TYR A 466 -13.55 18.84 -3.86
N LEU A 467 -13.42 19.55 -2.74
CA LEU A 467 -13.47 19.00 -1.38
C LEU A 467 -14.80 19.34 -0.68
N ASN A 468 -15.40 20.48 -1.02
CA ASN A 468 -16.74 20.87 -0.61
C ASN A 468 -17.77 20.19 -1.51
N VAL A 469 -17.93 18.88 -1.32
CA VAL A 469 -18.85 18.09 -2.14
C VAL A 469 -20.31 18.46 -1.84
N PRO A 470 -21.19 18.52 -2.86
CA PRO A 470 -22.60 18.87 -2.68
C PRO A 470 -23.40 17.82 -1.91
N ALA A 471 -22.95 16.56 -1.94
CA ALA A 471 -23.51 15.45 -1.19
C ALA A 471 -22.38 14.59 -0.61
N PRO A 472 -22.36 14.28 0.70
CA PRO A 472 -21.31 13.46 1.30
C PRO A 472 -21.23 12.05 0.72
N ILE A 473 -22.36 11.46 0.33
CA ILE A 473 -22.39 10.20 -0.43
C ILE A 473 -22.52 10.57 -1.90
N ALA A 474 -21.56 10.18 -2.73
CA ALA A 474 -21.53 10.57 -4.14
C ALA A 474 -22.75 10.09 -4.94
N ASP A 475 -23.33 8.95 -4.53
CA ASP A 475 -24.50 8.32 -5.14
C ASP A 475 -25.77 9.17 -5.05
N ASP A 476 -25.85 10.07 -4.05
CA ASP A 476 -26.98 10.97 -3.85
C ASP A 476 -26.97 12.17 -4.80
N GLY A 477 -25.85 12.37 -5.51
CA GLY A 477 -25.71 13.44 -6.49
C GLY A 477 -26.57 13.20 -7.73
N THR A 478 -27.41 14.18 -8.07
CA THR A 478 -28.22 14.12 -9.29
C THR A 478 -27.51 14.77 -10.47
N TRP A 479 -27.85 14.33 -11.69
CA TRP A 479 -27.44 14.98 -12.92
C TRP A 479 -28.63 15.04 -13.87
N LEU A 480 -29.17 16.23 -14.04
CA LEU A 480 -30.33 16.47 -14.90
C LEU A 480 -29.91 16.34 -16.36
N LEU A 481 -30.52 15.40 -17.08
CA LEU A 481 -30.33 15.26 -18.51
C LEU A 481 -31.48 15.88 -19.27
N SER A 482 -31.16 16.47 -20.41
CA SER A 482 -32.16 16.76 -21.43
C SER A 482 -32.57 15.47 -22.16
N GLU A 483 -33.76 15.48 -22.76
CA GLU A 483 -34.20 14.36 -23.60
C GLU A 483 -33.21 14.11 -24.75
N GLY A 484 -32.80 12.85 -24.93
CA GLY A 484 -31.82 12.45 -25.95
C GLY A 484 -30.34 12.71 -25.58
N GLU A 485 -30.06 13.31 -24.42
CA GLU A 485 -28.68 13.55 -23.97
C GLU A 485 -28.01 12.24 -23.49
N VAL A 486 -26.78 11.98 -23.97
CA VAL A 486 -26.01 10.81 -23.54
C VAL A 486 -25.50 10.97 -22.11
N SER A 487 -25.57 9.89 -21.35
CA SER A 487 -25.26 9.93 -19.91
C SER A 487 -23.78 10.01 -19.54
N GLY A 488 -22.84 9.89 -20.48
CA GLY A 488 -21.41 9.72 -20.21
C GLY A 488 -20.52 10.82 -20.79
N ASP A 489 -19.20 10.69 -20.56
CA ASP A 489 -18.13 11.53 -21.13
C ASP A 489 -18.21 13.05 -20.82
N GLN A 490 -18.93 13.41 -19.76
CA GLN A 490 -18.95 14.78 -19.24
C GLN A 490 -18.47 14.81 -17.80
N LEU A 491 -17.52 15.69 -17.51
CA LEU A 491 -17.07 16.00 -16.16
C LEU A 491 -18.06 16.94 -15.47
N ALA A 492 -18.38 16.65 -14.21
CA ALA A 492 -19.26 17.50 -13.42
C ALA A 492 -18.65 18.88 -13.20
N LYS A 493 -19.48 19.91 -13.37
CA LYS A 493 -19.16 21.31 -13.19
C LYS A 493 -19.80 21.83 -11.90
N PRO A 494 -19.24 22.88 -11.28
CA PRO A 494 -19.80 23.44 -10.05
C PRO A 494 -21.17 24.14 -10.25
N THR A 495 -21.62 24.32 -11.49
CA THR A 495 -22.86 25.01 -11.84
C THR A 495 -23.63 24.24 -12.93
N GLY A 496 -24.90 24.59 -13.12
CA GLY A 496 -25.77 23.96 -14.12
C GLY A 496 -26.28 22.59 -13.68
N SER A 497 -26.57 21.72 -14.66
CA SER A 497 -27.28 20.45 -14.45
C SER A 497 -26.51 19.39 -13.66
N SER A 498 -25.20 19.59 -13.44
CA SER A 498 -24.32 18.70 -12.67
C SER A 498 -23.89 19.28 -11.32
N ALA A 499 -24.42 20.44 -10.92
CA ALA A 499 -23.99 21.15 -9.71
C ALA A 499 -24.17 20.34 -8.41
N THR A 500 -25.07 19.36 -8.40
CA THR A 500 -25.29 18.45 -7.26
C THR A 500 -24.40 17.21 -7.29
N TYR A 501 -23.50 17.09 -8.26
CA TYR A 501 -22.57 15.97 -8.41
C TYR A 501 -21.14 16.38 -8.06
N TRP A 502 -20.29 15.41 -7.70
CA TRP A 502 -18.91 15.70 -7.32
C TRP A 502 -18.13 16.27 -8.50
N ARG A 503 -17.63 17.50 -8.34
CA ARG A 503 -16.90 18.25 -9.37
C ARG A 503 -15.73 17.44 -9.93
N GLY A 504 -15.57 17.47 -11.24
CA GLY A 504 -14.44 16.82 -11.91
C GLY A 504 -14.55 15.30 -11.99
N PHE A 505 -15.66 14.69 -11.58
CA PHE A 505 -15.94 13.29 -11.89
C PHE A 505 -16.83 13.19 -13.11
N HIS A 506 -16.59 12.16 -13.93
CA HIS A 506 -17.54 11.81 -14.96
C HIS A 506 -18.87 11.35 -14.32
N ARG A 507 -20.00 11.66 -14.97
CA ARG A 507 -21.32 11.17 -14.52
C ARG A 507 -21.31 9.65 -14.33
N ARG A 508 -21.80 9.17 -13.18
CA ARG A 508 -21.78 7.76 -12.69
C ARG A 508 -20.43 7.23 -12.19
N TRP A 509 -19.35 8.00 -12.27
CA TRP A 509 -18.00 7.53 -11.93
C TRP A 509 -17.48 7.97 -10.55
N ALA A 510 -18.25 8.77 -9.81
CA ALA A 510 -18.03 8.99 -8.38
C ALA A 510 -18.72 7.91 -7.52
N LEU A 511 -19.49 7.01 -8.16
CA LEU A 511 -20.24 5.93 -7.51
C LEU A 511 -19.35 5.13 -6.53
N GLY A 512 -19.88 4.94 -5.32
CA GLY A 512 -19.22 4.19 -4.25
C GLY A 512 -18.24 5.00 -3.40
N LEU A 513 -18.15 6.31 -3.60
CA LEU A 513 -17.34 7.21 -2.79
C LEU A 513 -18.19 7.95 -1.76
N GLU A 514 -17.60 8.15 -0.58
CA GLU A 514 -18.13 9.01 0.47
C GLU A 514 -17.05 9.98 0.95
N LEU A 515 -17.42 11.23 1.23
CA LEU A 515 -16.52 12.23 1.79
C LEU A 515 -17.18 12.90 2.99
N ALA A 516 -16.74 12.50 4.19
CA ALA A 516 -17.08 13.23 5.40
C ALA A 516 -16.11 14.41 5.57
N HIS A 517 -16.61 15.56 6.00
CA HIS A 517 -15.81 16.74 6.33
C HIS A 517 -16.24 17.28 7.69
N VAL A 518 -15.27 17.53 8.56
CA VAL A 518 -15.50 18.15 9.86
C VAL A 518 -14.47 19.27 10.07
N SER A 519 -14.97 20.49 10.23
CA SER A 519 -14.14 21.65 10.56
C SER A 519 -13.53 21.54 11.97
N PRO A 520 -12.46 22.30 12.27
CA PRO A 520 -11.90 22.36 13.62
C PRO A 520 -12.94 22.76 14.65
N ALA A 521 -12.89 22.15 15.84
CA ALA A 521 -13.73 22.54 16.96
C ALA A 521 -13.44 24.00 17.35
N LYS A 522 -14.49 24.83 17.47
CA LYS A 522 -14.34 26.20 17.97
C LYS A 522 -13.79 26.14 19.40
N THR A 523 -12.64 26.75 19.65
CA THR A 523 -12.14 26.97 21.00
C THR A 523 -13.18 27.80 21.76
N HIS A 524 -13.82 27.23 22.78
CA HIS A 524 -14.64 27.99 23.71
C HIS A 524 -13.71 28.92 24.52
N GLY A 525 -13.50 30.12 23.98
CA GLY A 525 -12.50 31.05 24.50
C GLY A 525 -12.59 32.45 23.90
N GLN A 526 -13.80 32.91 23.58
CA GLN A 526 -14.17 34.33 23.59
C GLN A 526 -15.69 34.40 23.79
N GLN A 527 -16.11 34.23 25.04
CA GLN A 527 -17.29 34.95 25.48
C GLN A 527 -16.96 36.43 25.27
N THR A 528 -17.57 37.04 24.26
CA THR A 528 -17.77 38.48 24.23
C THR A 528 -18.39 38.88 25.57
N ARG A 529 -17.57 39.45 26.46
CA ARG A 529 -18.07 40.30 27.52
C ARG A 529 -18.45 41.62 26.86
N GLU A 530 -19.76 41.82 26.85
CA GLU A 530 -20.53 43.08 26.65
C GLU A 530 -20.29 43.89 25.37
#